data_AF-A0A3C0NUX3-F1
#
_entry.id   AF-A0A3C0NUX3-F1
#
_cell.length_a   1.000
_cell.length_b   1.000
_cell.length_c   1.000
_cell.angle_alpha   90.00
_cell.angle_beta   90.00
_cell.angle_gamma   90.00
#
_symmetry.space_group_name_H-M   'P 1'
#
loop_
_entity.id
_entity.type
_entity.pdbx_description
1 polymer ?
#
loop_
_entity_poly.entity_id
_entity_poly.type
_entity_poly.pdbx_seq_one_letter_code
_entity_poly.pdbx_strand_id
1 'polypeptide(L)' 'GAIELMIERVLSSHEALTQIKSSRSPKARARLTVADNIQVEVLGRQDDLFHVKFLSES' A
#
# COMPACT_ATOMS: atom_id res chain seq x y z
N GLY A 1 9.35 9.84 5.52
CA GLY A 1 10.39 9.10 4.79
C GLY A 1 9.84 8.75 3.43
N ALA A 2 10.69 8.64 2.41
CA ALA A 2 10.24 8.23 1.08
C ALA A 2 9.64 6.82 1.12
N ILE A 3 8.50 6.64 0.45
CA ILE A 3 7.82 5.36 0.29
C ILE A 3 7.64 5.16 -1.21
N GLU A 4 8.08 4.01 -1.70
CA GLU A 4 7.81 3.55 -3.06
C GLU A 4 6.89 2.34 -2.99
N LEU A 5 5.92 2.29 -3.90
CA LEU A 5 4.91 1.24 -3.96
C LEU A 5 4.81 0.74 -5.41
N MET A 6 4.97 -0.56 -5.60
CA MET A 6 4.90 -1.22 -6.91
C MET A 6 3.77 -2.24 -6.91
N ILE A 7 2.86 -2.14 -7.88
CA ILE A 7 1.72 -3.05 -8.00
C ILE A 7 2.20 -4.36 -8.63
N GLU A 8 2.06 -5.45 -7.90
CA GLU A 8 2.33 -6.81 -8.41
C GLU A 8 1.06 -7.48 -8.93
N ARG A 9 -0.07 -7.25 -8.23
CA ARG A 9 -1.36 -7.84 -8.60
C ARG A 9 -2.52 -6.97 -8.13
N VAL A 10 -3.49 -6.72 -9.01
CA VAL A 10 -4.78 -6.11 -8.65
C VAL A 10 -5.72 -7.20 -8.14
N LEU A 11 -6.34 -7.00 -6.98
CA LEU A 11 -7.29 -7.94 -6.38
C LEU A 11 -8.75 -7.49 -6.53
N SER A 12 -8.99 -6.18 -6.49
CA SER A 12 -10.31 -5.58 -6.69
C SER A 12 -10.16 -4.13 -7.19
N SER A 13 -11.28 -3.40 -7.33
CA SER A 13 -11.27 -1.99 -7.74
C SER A 13 -10.46 -1.08 -6.82
N HIS A 14 -10.23 -1.47 -5.56
CA HIS A 14 -9.51 -0.64 -4.58
C HIS A 14 -8.43 -1.42 -3.83
N GLU A 15 -8.13 -2.67 -4.18
CA GLU A 15 -7.19 -3.51 -3.43
C GLU A 15 -6.14 -4.15 -4.35
N ALA A 16 -4.90 -4.21 -3.86
CA ALA A 16 -3.78 -4.79 -4.60
C ALA A 16 -2.74 -5.42 -3.68
N LEU A 17 -1.98 -6.36 -4.22
CA LEU A 17 -0.71 -6.82 -3.65
C LEU A 17 0.43 -5.99 -4.22
N THR A 18 1.29 -5.54 -3.33
CA THR A 18 2.32 -4.57 -3.66
C THR A 18 3.65 -4.88 -2.99
N GLN A 19 4.74 -4.58 -3.66
CA GLN A 19 6.02 -4.41 -2.98
C GLN A 19 6.11 -2.99 -2.45
N ILE A 20 6.49 -2.83 -1.18
CA ILE A 20 6.69 -1.52 -0.55
C ILE A 20 8.14 -1.38 -0.13
N LYS A 21 8.84 -0.39 -0.71
CA LYS A 21 10.15 0.03 -0.23
C LYS A 21 9.98 1.23 0.69
N SER A 22 10.46 1.10 1.91
CA SER A 22 10.38 2.13 2.93
C SER A 22 11.52 1.95 3.94
N SER A 23 11.89 3.01 4.64
CA SER A 23 12.94 2.93 5.68
C SER A 23 12.52 2.08 6.90
N ARG A 24 11.22 1.88 7.09
CA ARG A 24 10.64 1.02 8.13
C ARG A 24 9.41 0.33 7.55
N SER A 25 9.41 -1.00 7.56
CA SER A 25 8.29 -1.79 7.05
C SER A 25 6.96 -1.34 7.69
N PRO A 26 5.93 -1.04 6.88
CA PRO A 26 4.61 -0.67 7.38
C PRO A 26 3.96 -1.79 8.18
N LYS A 27 3.19 -1.42 9.20
CA LYS A 27 2.33 -2.35 9.94
C LYS A 27 0.95 -2.43 9.27
N ALA A 28 0.20 -3.48 9.57
CA ALA A 28 -1.23 -3.50 9.26
C ALA A 28 -1.93 -2.27 9.89
N ARG A 29 -2.93 -1.74 9.19
CA ARG A 29 -3.67 -0.49 9.45
C ARG A 29 -2.84 0.80 9.33
N ALA A 30 -1.58 0.71 8.88
CA ALA A 30 -0.82 1.92 8.58
C ALA A 30 -1.41 2.61 7.36
N ARG A 31 -1.59 3.94 7.44
CA ARG A 31 -1.91 4.78 6.29
C ARG A 31 -0.63 5.37 5.71
N LEU A 32 -0.46 5.22 4.41
CA LEU A 32 0.68 5.72 3.66
C LEU A 32 0.18 6.71 2.62
N THR A 33 0.90 7.82 2.46
CA THR A 33 0.75 8.71 1.32
C THR A 33 1.80 8.28 0.28
N VAL A 34 1.34 7.95 -0.92
CA VAL A 34 2.20 7.58 -2.06
C VAL A 34 1.85 8.47 -3.25
N ALA A 35 2.82 8.72 -4.13
CA ALA A 35 2.67 9.65 -5.26
C ALA A 35 2.02 10.99 -4.84
N ASP A 36 1.42 11.72 -5.78
CA ASP A 36 0.75 13.02 -5.58
C ASP A 36 -0.50 12.90 -4.69
N ASN A 37 -0.31 12.61 -3.40
CA ASN A 37 -1.32 12.49 -2.35
C ASN A 37 -2.27 11.28 -2.41
N ILE A 38 -1.91 10.20 -3.11
CA ILE A 38 -2.72 8.97 -3.07
C ILE A 38 -2.60 8.35 -1.68
N GLN A 39 -3.73 8.22 -0.99
CA GLN A 39 -3.80 7.58 0.32
C GLN A 39 -4.00 6.07 0.15
N VAL A 40 -3.20 5.28 0.86
CA VAL A 40 -3.37 3.82 0.92
C VAL A 40 -3.34 3.32 2.36
N GLU A 41 -4.17 2.33 2.67
CA GLU A 41 -4.13 1.60 3.94
C GLU A 41 -3.51 0.22 3.74
N VAL A 42 -2.54 -0.14 4.58
CA VAL A 42 -1.97 -1.49 4.59
C VAL A 42 -2.93 -2.41 5.34
N LEU A 43 -3.58 -3.33 4.64
CA LEU A 43 -4.49 -4.31 5.25
C LEU A 43 -3.72 -5.43 5.94
N GLY A 44 -2.56 -5.79 5.41
CA GLY A 44 -1.71 -6.83 5.97
C GLY A 44 -0.54 -7.19 5.06
N ARG A 45 0.09 -8.33 5.36
CA ARG A 45 1.20 -8.87 4.57
C ARG A 45 0.83 -10.28 4.10
N GLN A 46 1.15 -10.59 2.85
CA GLN A 46 1.05 -11.91 2.24
C GLN A 46 2.43 -12.27 1.72
N ASP A 47 3.15 -13.11 2.45
CA ASP A 47 4.55 -13.45 2.21
C ASP A 47 5.43 -12.17 2.10
N ASP A 48 6.00 -11.91 0.93
CA ASP A 48 6.84 -10.74 0.66
C ASP A 48 6.06 -9.52 0.16
N LEU A 49 4.75 -9.64 -0.01
CA LEU A 49 3.89 -8.58 -0.54
C LEU A 49 3.02 -7.97 0.56
N PHE A 50 2.69 -6.70 0.37
CA PHE A 50 1.75 -5.97 1.19
C PHE A 50 0.40 -5.93 0.50
N HIS A 51 -0.64 -6.38 1.20
CA HIS A 51 -2.01 -6.17 0.78
C HIS A 51 -2.40 -4.75 1.19
N VAL A 52 -2.75 -3.92 0.21
CA VAL A 52 -3.12 -2.53 0.42
C VAL A 52 -4.49 -2.23 -0.15
N LYS A 53 -5.15 -1.24 0.44
CA LYS A 53 -6.38 -0.63 -0.04
C LYS A 53 -6.14 0.83 -0.42
N PHE A 54 -6.54 1.23 -1.62
CA PHE A 54 -6.55 2.61 -2.05
C PHE A 54 -7.75 3.33 -1.44
N LEU A 55 -7.49 4.45 -0.77
CA LEU A 55 -8.51 5.30 -0.18
C LEU A 55 -8.83 6.40 -1.18
N SER A 56 -10.03 6.36 -1.76
CA SER A 56 -10.54 7.45 -2.59
C SER A 56 -10.98 8.60 -1.69
N GLU A 57 -10.59 9.83 -2.05
CA GLU A 57 -11.25 11.03 -1.52
C GLU A 57 -12.69 11.02 -2.08
N SER A 58 -13.68 11.26 -1.20
CA SER A 58 -15.10 11.27 -1.56
C SER A 58 -15.51 12.56 -2.26
#